data_AF-A0A958J8A5-F1
#
_entry.id   AF-A0A958J8A5-F1
#
_cell.length_a   1.000
_cell.length_b   1.000
_cell.length_c   1.000
_cell.angle_alpha   90.00
_cell.angle_beta   90.00
_cell.angle_gamma   90.00
#
_symmetry.space_group_name_H-M   'P 1'
#
loop_
_entity.id
_entity.type
_entity.pdbx_description
1 polymer ?
#
loop_
_entity_poly.entity_id
_entity_poly.type
_entity_poly.pdbx_seq_one_letter_code
_entity_poly.pdbx_strand_id
1 'polypeptide(L)' 'AELGVGTNHMAEIKGTVLEDEKVLGTVHLALGNNISMGGTCNIGFHVDGILLKPTLTIDGEVILKDGRMMINA' A
#
# COMPACT_ATOMS: atom_id res chain seq x y z
N ALA A 1 1.74 -0.84 11.50
CA ALA A 1 1.19 -1.93 10.70
C ALA A 1 0.01 -1.42 9.91
N GLU A 2 0.11 -1.53 8.60
CA GLU A 2 -0.80 -0.90 7.63
C GLU A 2 -0.82 -1.75 6.36
N LEU A 3 -1.93 -1.72 5.65
CA LEU A 3 -2.03 -2.12 4.25
C LEU A 3 -2.69 -0.97 3.50
N GLY A 4 -2.06 -0.50 2.43
CA GLY A 4 -2.63 0.54 1.59
C GLY A 4 -2.34 0.32 0.11
N VAL A 5 -3.09 1.04 -0.72
CA VAL A 5 -3.09 0.93 -2.17
C VAL A 5 -2.82 2.32 -2.76
N GLY A 6 -1.84 2.41 -3.64
CA GLY A 6 -1.54 3.63 -4.37
C GLY A 6 -2.60 3.91 -5.45
N THR A 7 -3.13 5.14 -5.46
CA THR A 7 -4.24 5.57 -6.33
C THR A 7 -3.92 6.83 -7.14
N ASN A 8 -2.74 7.42 -6.98
CA ASN A 8 -2.35 8.64 -7.67
C ASN A 8 -1.68 8.32 -9.01
N HIS A 9 -2.36 8.63 -10.11
CA HIS A 9 -1.84 8.43 -11.47
C HIS A 9 -0.73 9.41 -11.89
N MET A 10 -0.52 10.49 -11.11
CA MET A 10 0.55 11.46 -11.35
C MET A 10 1.81 11.20 -10.52
N ALA A 11 1.77 10.27 -9.56
CA ALA A 11 2.94 9.91 -8.76
C ALA A 11 3.82 8.91 -9.52
N GLU A 12 5.13 8.99 -9.30
CA GLU A 12 6.12 8.14 -9.95
C GLU A 12 7.02 7.45 -8.91
N ILE A 13 7.63 6.32 -9.28
CA ILE A 13 8.62 5.65 -8.41
C ILE A 13 9.92 6.45 -8.43
N LYS A 14 10.25 7.06 -7.28
CA LYS A 14 11.43 7.90 -7.07
C LYS A 14 12.42 7.32 -6.05
N GLY A 15 12.11 6.18 -5.44
CA GLY A 15 12.90 5.62 -4.34
C GLY A 15 12.66 6.37 -3.02
N THR A 16 11.58 7.14 -2.95
CA THR A 16 11.15 7.87 -1.75
C THR A 16 9.82 7.31 -1.30
N VAL A 17 9.81 6.68 -0.12
CA VAL A 17 8.65 5.95 0.42
C VAL A 17 7.35 6.76 0.30
N LEU A 18 7.38 8.04 0.68
CA LEU A 18 6.20 8.91 0.71
C LEU A 18 5.52 9.10 -0.65
N GLU A 19 6.28 9.10 -1.76
CA GLU A 19 5.68 9.21 -3.10
C GLU A 19 5.38 7.82 -3.67
N ASP A 20 6.31 6.89 -3.49
CA ASP A 20 6.24 5.54 -4.05
C ASP A 20 4.99 4.78 -3.56
N GLU A 21 4.57 5.00 -2.30
CA GLU A 21 3.35 4.39 -1.73
C GLU A 21 2.04 4.94 -2.32
N LYS A 22 2.10 6.09 -3.01
CA LYS A 22 0.93 6.74 -3.61
C LYS A 22 0.75 6.38 -5.08
N VAL A 23 1.78 5.85 -5.73
CA VAL A 23 1.79 5.53 -7.17
C VAL A 23 0.65 4.59 -7.53
N LEU A 24 -0.14 4.96 -8.54
CA LEU A 24 -1.27 4.15 -8.99
C LEU A 24 -0.84 2.70 -9.26
N GLY A 25 -1.49 1.76 -8.58
CA GLY A 25 -1.26 0.34 -8.76
C GLY A 25 -0.20 -0.29 -7.85
N THR A 26 0.45 0.49 -6.99
CA THR A 26 1.30 -0.06 -5.92
C THR A 26 0.46 -0.50 -4.72
N VAL A 27 1.05 -1.36 -3.90
CA VAL A 27 0.54 -1.70 -2.57
C VAL A 27 1.68 -1.46 -1.59
N HIS A 28 1.40 -0.83 -0.45
CA HIS A 28 2.35 -0.76 0.65
C HIS A 28 1.85 -1.58 1.84
N LEU A 29 2.79 -2.28 2.47
CA LEU A 29 2.59 -3.02 3.70
C LEU A 29 3.54 -2.48 4.74
N ALA A 30 3.00 -1.98 5.84
CA ALA A 30 3.80 -1.52 6.95
C ALA A 30 3.87 -2.54 8.08
N LEU A 31 5.03 -2.66 8.72
CA LEU A 31 5.23 -3.42 9.96
C LEU A 31 5.48 -2.49 11.14
N GLY A 32 5.03 -2.89 12.33
CA GLY A 32 5.25 -2.17 13.59
C GLY A 32 4.07 -1.31 14.02
N ASN A 33 4.34 -0.13 14.57
CA ASN A 33 3.37 0.72 15.26
C ASN A 33 2.08 0.93 14.44
N ASN A 34 0.93 0.73 15.07
CA ASN A 34 -0.37 1.02 14.46
C ASN A 34 -1.38 1.68 15.40
N ILE A 35 -0.92 2.30 16.49
CA ILE A 35 -1.81 2.94 17.48
C ILE A 35 -2.60 4.10 16.87
N SER A 36 -1.97 4.91 16.00
CA SER A 36 -2.64 6.02 15.30
C SER A 36 -3.73 5.57 14.32
N MET A 37 -3.74 4.29 13.93
CA MET A 37 -4.69 3.67 13.01
C MET A 37 -5.74 2.81 13.74
N GLY A 38 -5.81 2.90 15.07
CA GLY A 38 -6.77 2.15 15.88
C GLY A 38 -6.36 0.70 16.20
N GLY A 39 -5.13 0.31 15.88
CA GLY A 39 -4.57 -0.98 16.30
C GLY A 39 -4.05 -0.96 17.74
N THR A 40 -3.47 -2.08 18.17
CA THR A 40 -2.94 -2.28 19.54
C THR A 40 -1.42 -2.46 19.60
N CYS A 41 -0.74 -2.48 18.46
CA CYS A 41 0.71 -2.64 18.39
C CYS A 41 1.40 -1.30 18.65
N ASN A 42 1.97 -1.16 19.85
CA ASN A 42 2.72 0.02 20.27
C ASN A 42 4.21 -0.29 20.39
N ILE A 43 4.96 -0.06 19.32
CA ILE A 43 6.42 -0.23 19.30
C ILE A 43 7.08 0.98 18.65
N GLY A 44 8.40 1.11 18.81
CA GLY A 44 9.16 2.30 18.38
C GLY A 44 9.46 2.43 16.88
N PHE A 45 8.91 1.55 16.03
CA PHE A 45 9.13 1.63 14.59
C PHE A 45 7.84 1.42 13.80
N HIS A 46 7.82 2.00 12.61
CA HIS A 46 6.85 1.75 11.54
C HIS A 46 7.66 1.73 10.24
N VAL A 47 7.63 0.62 9.51
CA VAL A 47 8.47 0.42 8.32
C VAL A 47 7.63 -0.06 7.16
N ASP A 48 7.66 0.70 6.07
CA ASP A 48 6.91 0.46 4.85
C ASP A 48 7.70 -0.36 3.83
N GLY A 49 7.06 -1.41 3.32
CA GLY A 49 7.50 -2.15 2.14
C GLY A 49 6.56 -1.90 0.98
N ILE A 50 7.11 -1.53 -0.18
CA ILE A 50 6.32 -1.17 -1.38
C ILE A 50 6.41 -2.28 -2.42
N LEU A 51 5.25 -2.75 -2.86
CA LEU A 51 5.09 -3.72 -3.93
C LEU A 51 4.72 -3.00 -5.22
N LEU A 52 5.58 -3.12 -6.24
CA LEU A 52 5.44 -2.37 -7.49
C LEU A 52 4.44 -2.99 -8.47
N LYS A 53 4.30 -4.31 -8.47
CA LYS A 53 3.39 -5.05 -9.37
C LYS A 53 2.63 -6.13 -8.60
N PRO A 54 1.86 -5.77 -7.56
CA PRO A 54 1.14 -6.72 -6.74
C PRO A 54 -0.08 -7.27 -7.47
N THR A 55 -0.51 -8.47 -7.07
CA THR A 55 -1.91 -8.88 -7.19
C THR A 55 -2.51 -8.82 -5.79
N LEU A 56 -3.58 -8.05 -5.62
CA LEU A 56 -4.28 -7.88 -4.35
C LEU A 56 -5.71 -8.39 -4.49
N THR A 57 -6.04 -9.34 -3.62
CA THR A 57 -7.38 -9.91 -3.47
C THR A 57 -7.95 -9.47 -2.12
N ILE A 58 -9.14 -8.89 -2.12
CA ILE A 58 -9.89 -8.54 -0.91
C ILE A 58 -11.21 -9.30 -0.95
N ASP A 59 -11.52 -10.04 0.12
CA ASP A 59 -12.77 -10.80 0.27
C ASP A 59 -13.10 -11.75 -0.91
N GLY A 60 -12.07 -12.25 -1.60
CA GLY A 60 -12.19 -13.13 -2.76
C GLY A 60 -12.26 -12.41 -4.12
N GLU A 61 -12.33 -11.08 -4.15
CA GLU A 61 -12.32 -10.28 -5.37
C GLU A 61 -10.91 -9.74 -5.67
N VAL A 62 -10.45 -9.90 -6.92
CA VAL A 62 -9.18 -9.34 -7.37
C VAL A 62 -9.38 -7.86 -7.69
N ILE A 63 -8.91 -6.98 -6.83
CA ILE A 63 -9.02 -5.52 -7.03
C ILE A 63 -7.82 -4.94 -7.77
N LEU A 64 -6.67 -5.60 -7.69
CA LEU A 64 -5.44 -5.29 -8.42
C LEU A 64 -4.83 -6.56 -8.98
N LYS A 65 -4.42 -6.53 -10.25
CA LYS A 65 -3.72 -7.62 -10.91
C LYS A 65 -2.45 -7.13 -11.59
N ASP A 66 -1.30 -7.62 -11.16
CA ASP A 66 0.01 -7.23 -11.67
C ASP A 66 0.22 -5.70 -11.71
N GLY A 67 -0.28 -4.99 -10.68
CA GLY A 67 -0.25 -3.53 -10.58
C GLY A 67 -1.30 -2.78 -11.41
N ARG A 68 -2.31 -3.47 -11.96
CA ARG A 68 -3.42 -2.84 -12.68
C ARG A 68 -4.71 -2.90 -11.87
N MET A 69 -5.38 -1.75 -11.74
CA MET A 69 -6.70 -1.67 -11.10
C MET A 69 -7.71 -2.50 -11.92
N MET A 70 -8.44 -3.37 -11.24
CA MET A 70 -9.49 -4.22 -11.82
C MET A 70 -10.89 -3.68 -11.55
N ILE A 71 -11.01 -2.75 -10.60
CA ILE A 71 -12.24 -2.05 -10.24
C ILE A 71 -12.24 -0.66 -10.87
N ASN A 72 -13.42 -0.17 -11.21
CA ASN A 72 -13.60 1.22 -11.63
C ASN A 72 -13.57 2.13 -10.39
N ALA A 73 -12.79 3.21 -10.46
CA ALA A 73 -12.78 4.28 -9.47
C ALA A 73 -13.78 5.38 -9.86
#